data_AF-A0A831KA54-F1
#
_entry.id   AF-A0A831KA54-F1
#
_cell.length_a   1.000
_cell.length_b   1.000
_cell.length_c   1.000
_cell.angle_alpha   90.00
_cell.angle_beta   90.00
_cell.angle_gamma   90.00
#
_symmetry.space_group_name_H-M   'P 1'
#
loop_
_entity.id
_entity.type
_entity.pdbx_description
1 polymer ?
#
loop_
_entity_poly.entity_id
_entity_poly.type
_entity_poly.pdbx_seq_one_letter_code
_entity_poly.pdbx_strand_id
1 'polypeptide(L)'
;MKVKLLIAVMIFAVSSFCVAEENTAGIDTTATAVDSIRLPAPPLNLTGKDKPNDHGHAVVLNWDLSADDGAGANSVLRYDIYRWVPQLMLDLDLVRDSISVIQKILRHTTNGIKEGSQTDSMKNIFSVKTRDELFDIRNKLIKYVKKENKGLAEASKSYPSGGAWLYVDKKPSGTKTFVHIGSKEPTSSSFVPDFANLYYRVYAVTVKGARSSSQILGPIQSSGQWFNTYRIPVAYSVVIFTFLTIYYVRKAKKGADLYVRPLGGIEAVDDAIGRATEMGRPILYVLGLGSAADIATIASFTILGRVAKKVAEYQTELLVPTYDPIVMTVAQEVVKSAYLDAGRPDAYKEDTVHFVTQSQFAYVAAVNGIMLRELPATNVYMGKFFAESLILAETGALAGSIQISGTDEIAQIPFFIVACDYTLIGEELYAASAYLGKEPVLLGSLKAQDYAKAVIIVLAVIGVILAQFDFGHYFVKLFEVAN
;
A
#
# COMPACT_ATOMS: atom_id res chain seq x y z
N MET A 1 -4.67 -31.98 21.47
CA MET A 1 -6.09 -32.00 21.07
C MET A 1 -6.17 -32.09 19.55
N LYS A 2 -6.80 -33.13 18.97
CA LYS A 2 -6.82 -33.36 17.52
C LYS A 2 -7.47 -32.15 16.84
N VAL A 3 -6.85 -31.59 15.79
CA VAL A 3 -7.34 -30.41 15.05
C VAL A 3 -8.83 -30.53 14.67
N LYS A 4 -9.30 -31.75 14.37
CA LYS A 4 -10.70 -32.07 14.11
C LYS A 4 -11.65 -31.74 15.29
N LEU A 5 -11.21 -31.92 16.53
CA LEU A 5 -11.99 -31.61 17.73
C LEU A 5 -12.05 -30.10 18.00
N LEU A 6 -10.96 -29.37 17.74
CA LEU A 6 -10.95 -27.89 17.84
C LEU A 6 -11.85 -27.26 16.76
N ILE A 7 -11.83 -27.80 15.54
CA ILE A 7 -12.72 -27.40 14.44
C ILE A 7 -14.18 -27.69 14.79
N ALA A 8 -14.49 -28.88 15.35
CA ALA A 8 -15.84 -29.23 15.77
C ALA A 8 -16.39 -28.30 16.88
N VAL A 9 -15.54 -27.93 17.85
CA VAL A 9 -15.90 -26.98 18.91
C VAL A 9 -16.11 -25.56 18.36
N MET A 10 -15.30 -25.12 17.38
CA MET A 10 -15.50 -23.83 16.71
C MET A 10 -16.78 -23.78 15.86
N ILE A 11 -17.09 -24.84 15.11
CA ILE A 11 -18.33 -24.92 14.32
C ILE A 11 -19.55 -24.80 15.24
N PHE A 12 -19.51 -25.42 16.42
CA PHE A 12 -20.60 -25.36 17.41
C PHE A 12 -20.75 -23.98 18.06
N ALA A 13 -19.66 -23.24 18.26
CA ALA A 13 -19.69 -21.91 18.86
C ALA A 13 -20.23 -20.83 17.89
N VAL A 14 -20.04 -21.01 16.58
CA VAL A 14 -20.50 -20.05 15.55
C VAL A 14 -21.98 -20.26 15.19
N SER A 15 -22.49 -21.51 15.24
CA SER A 15 -23.92 -21.79 14.99
C SER A 15 -24.87 -21.19 16.04
N SER A 16 -24.38 -20.93 17.26
CA SER A 16 -25.18 -20.35 18.34
C SER A 16 -25.45 -18.84 18.21
N PHE A 17 -24.91 -18.18 17.17
CA PHE A 17 -25.14 -16.75 16.90
C PHE A 17 -26.16 -16.49 15.78
N CYS A 18 -26.77 -17.53 15.21
CA CYS A 18 -27.78 -17.39 14.16
C CYS A 18 -29.11 -18.04 14.59
N VAL A 19 -29.68 -17.55 15.69
CA VAL A 19 -31.12 -17.70 15.97
C VAL A 19 -31.65 -16.29 16.20
N ALA A 20 -32.02 -15.62 15.11
CA ALA A 20 -32.98 -14.53 15.20
C ALA A 20 -34.36 -15.20 15.24
N GLU A 21 -35.01 -15.09 16.39
CA GLU A 21 -36.42 -15.44 16.58
C GLU A 21 -37.26 -14.68 15.55
N GLU A 22 -37.86 -15.42 14.62
CA GLU A 22 -38.91 -14.89 13.75
C GLU A 22 -40.18 -14.74 14.59
N ASN A 23 -40.45 -13.51 15.01
CA ASN A 23 -41.62 -13.16 15.80
C ASN A 23 -42.88 -13.50 14.99
N THR A 24 -43.61 -14.54 15.39
CA THR A 24 -44.88 -14.94 14.79
C THR A 24 -45.96 -13.97 15.24
N ALA A 25 -46.21 -12.93 14.44
CA ALA A 25 -47.39 -12.10 14.58
C ALA A 25 -48.64 -12.93 14.18
N GLY A 26 -49.65 -12.90 15.06
CA GLY A 26 -50.88 -13.68 14.95
C GLY A 26 -51.62 -13.50 13.62
N ILE A 27 -52.16 -14.61 13.12
CA ILE A 27 -53.00 -14.67 11.93
C ILE A 27 -54.39 -14.12 12.33
N ASP A 28 -54.71 -12.92 11.85
CA ASP A 28 -56.07 -12.41 11.81
C ASP A 28 -56.72 -12.86 10.50
N THR A 29 -57.64 -13.82 10.61
CA THR A 29 -58.41 -14.37 9.49
C THR A 29 -59.45 -13.37 9.01
N THR A 30 -59.08 -12.54 8.04
CA THR A 30 -60.03 -12.01 7.05
C THR A 30 -59.48 -12.31 5.66
N ALA A 31 -60.04 -13.35 5.04
CA ALA A 31 -59.67 -13.79 3.71
C ALA A 31 -60.13 -12.78 2.65
N THR A 32 -59.20 -11.98 2.16
CA THR A 32 -59.33 -11.27 0.88
C THR A 32 -58.56 -12.02 -0.21
N ALA A 33 -59.18 -12.14 -1.38
CA ALA A 33 -58.78 -12.98 -2.51
C ALA A 33 -57.25 -13.04 -2.77
N VAL A 34 -56.73 -14.26 -2.89
CA VAL A 34 -55.32 -14.55 -3.20
C VAL A 34 -55.04 -14.12 -4.65
N ASP A 35 -54.45 -12.95 -4.81
CA ASP A 35 -53.89 -12.51 -6.08
C ASP A 35 -52.74 -13.46 -6.47
N SER A 36 -52.95 -14.27 -7.51
CA SER A 36 -52.03 -15.36 -7.89
C SER A 36 -50.62 -14.83 -8.16
N ILE A 37 -49.62 -15.34 -7.44
CA ILE A 37 -48.21 -14.98 -7.66
C ILE A 37 -47.78 -15.55 -9.02
N ARG A 38 -47.68 -14.70 -10.03
CA ARG A 38 -47.19 -15.08 -11.37
C ARG A 38 -45.67 -15.23 -11.35
N LEU A 39 -45.17 -16.36 -11.82
CA LEU A 39 -43.73 -16.58 -12.02
C LEU A 39 -43.25 -15.76 -13.23
N PRO A 40 -42.08 -15.09 -13.14
CA PRO A 40 -41.48 -14.44 -14.30
C PRO A 40 -40.97 -15.49 -15.29
N ALA A 41 -40.78 -15.10 -16.55
CA ALA A 41 -40.03 -15.88 -17.51
C ALA A 41 -38.55 -16.02 -17.05
N PRO A 42 -37.90 -17.18 -17.24
CA PRO A 42 -36.50 -17.35 -16.88
C PRO A 42 -35.57 -16.54 -17.79
N PRO A 43 -34.39 -16.12 -17.30
CA PRO A 43 -33.31 -15.67 -18.17
C PRO A 43 -32.79 -16.85 -19.01
N LEU A 44 -32.46 -16.59 -20.27
CA LEU A 44 -32.05 -17.60 -21.24
C LEU A 44 -30.57 -17.45 -21.62
N ASN A 45 -30.03 -18.45 -22.32
CA ASN A 45 -28.69 -18.41 -22.91
C ASN A 45 -27.58 -17.99 -21.91
N LEU A 46 -27.70 -18.46 -20.67
CA LEU A 46 -26.65 -18.28 -19.68
C LEU A 46 -25.38 -18.97 -20.18
N THR A 47 -24.34 -18.18 -20.40
CA THR A 47 -23.00 -18.57 -20.84
C THR A 47 -21.96 -17.97 -19.90
N GLY A 48 -20.76 -18.54 -19.87
CA GLY A 48 -19.67 -17.93 -19.13
C GLY A 48 -18.30 -18.47 -19.53
N LYS A 49 -17.29 -17.68 -19.19
CA LYS A 49 -15.89 -17.96 -19.53
C LYS A 49 -14.96 -17.40 -18.45
N ASP A 50 -13.73 -17.89 -18.42
CA ASP A 50 -12.65 -17.31 -17.63
C ASP A 50 -12.49 -15.81 -17.95
N LYS A 51 -12.18 -15.00 -16.93
CA LYS A 51 -11.96 -13.56 -17.15
C LYS A 51 -10.61 -13.39 -17.86
N PRO A 52 -10.54 -12.79 -19.05
CA PRO A 52 -9.27 -12.61 -19.74
C PRO A 52 -8.41 -11.55 -19.04
N ASN A 53 -7.08 -11.71 -19.15
CA ASN A 53 -6.07 -10.78 -18.63
C ASN A 53 -6.17 -10.54 -17.11
N ASP A 54 -6.51 -11.57 -16.36
CA ASP A 54 -6.53 -11.57 -14.91
C ASP A 54 -5.49 -12.56 -14.32
N HIS A 55 -5.48 -12.66 -13.00
CA HIS A 55 -4.62 -13.58 -12.27
C HIS A 55 -5.41 -14.84 -11.82
N GLY A 56 -6.53 -15.14 -12.48
CA GLY A 56 -7.48 -16.15 -12.07
C GLY A 56 -8.44 -15.65 -10.99
N HIS A 57 -9.17 -16.59 -10.40
CA HIS A 57 -10.21 -16.38 -9.41
C HIS A 57 -11.42 -15.58 -9.91
N ALA A 58 -11.54 -15.30 -11.21
CA ALA A 58 -12.68 -14.61 -11.77
C ALA A 58 -13.26 -15.28 -13.02
N VAL A 59 -14.58 -15.13 -13.19
CA VAL A 59 -15.30 -15.58 -14.38
C VAL A 59 -16.31 -14.51 -14.81
N VAL A 60 -16.56 -14.46 -16.12
CA VAL A 60 -17.55 -13.57 -16.72
C VAL A 60 -18.75 -14.39 -17.14
N LEU A 61 -19.93 -14.03 -16.63
CA LEU A 61 -21.23 -14.63 -16.97
C LEU A 61 -22.00 -13.67 -17.88
N ASN A 62 -22.68 -14.21 -18.89
CA ASN A 62 -23.58 -13.47 -19.77
C ASN A 62 -24.91 -14.23 -19.92
N TRP A 63 -26.03 -13.53 -19.97
CA TRP A 63 -27.34 -14.12 -20.21
C TRP A 63 -28.24 -13.17 -21.01
N ASP A 64 -29.25 -13.75 -21.64
CA ASP A 64 -30.36 -12.99 -22.22
C ASP A 64 -31.37 -12.66 -21.12
N LEU A 65 -31.88 -11.43 -21.19
CA LEU A 65 -32.88 -10.94 -20.24
C LEU A 65 -34.12 -11.84 -20.26
N SER A 66 -34.78 -11.92 -19.11
CA SER A 66 -36.12 -12.47 -19.03
C SER A 66 -37.06 -11.73 -20.00
N ALA A 67 -37.99 -12.46 -20.63
CA ALA A 67 -39.03 -11.84 -21.45
C ALA A 67 -39.92 -10.86 -20.66
N ASP A 68 -39.93 -10.96 -19.33
CA ASP A 68 -40.67 -10.08 -18.42
C ASP A 68 -39.80 -8.93 -17.85
N ASP A 69 -38.61 -8.69 -18.41
CA ASP A 69 -37.71 -7.59 -18.07
C ASP A 69 -37.71 -6.54 -19.20
N GLY A 70 -38.49 -5.48 -19.04
CA GLY A 70 -38.67 -4.43 -20.06
C GLY A 70 -39.62 -4.78 -21.22
N ALA A 71 -40.07 -6.03 -21.29
CA ALA A 71 -41.11 -6.53 -22.19
C ALA A 71 -42.08 -7.45 -21.42
N GLY A 72 -43.06 -8.06 -22.09
CA GLY A 72 -43.96 -9.04 -21.47
C GLY A 72 -44.76 -8.45 -20.29
N ALA A 73 -44.74 -9.11 -19.13
CA ALA A 73 -45.40 -8.64 -17.91
C ALA A 73 -44.62 -7.54 -17.15
N ASN A 74 -43.43 -7.17 -17.63
CA ASN A 74 -42.53 -6.16 -17.04
C ASN A 74 -42.43 -6.26 -15.50
N SER A 75 -42.22 -7.48 -15.00
CA SER A 75 -42.38 -7.84 -13.59
C SER A 75 -41.04 -8.14 -12.90
N VAL A 76 -39.95 -8.22 -13.66
CA VAL A 76 -38.61 -8.53 -13.15
C VAL A 76 -37.99 -7.29 -12.50
N LEU A 77 -37.65 -7.43 -11.23
CA LEU A 77 -36.97 -6.40 -10.44
C LEU A 77 -35.44 -6.54 -10.53
N ARG A 78 -34.96 -7.78 -10.50
CA ARG A 78 -33.53 -8.09 -10.43
C ARG A 78 -33.22 -9.53 -10.82
N TYR A 79 -31.93 -9.79 -11.01
CA TYR A 79 -31.33 -11.10 -11.18
C TYR A 79 -30.54 -11.49 -9.93
N ASP A 80 -30.87 -12.62 -9.29
CA ASP A 80 -30.08 -13.19 -8.19
C ASP A 80 -29.15 -14.29 -8.75
N ILE A 81 -27.85 -14.16 -8.54
CA ILE A 81 -26.81 -15.08 -9.04
C ILE A 81 -26.44 -16.06 -7.93
N TYR A 82 -26.46 -17.36 -8.25
CA TYR A 82 -26.05 -18.43 -7.35
C TYR A 82 -24.91 -19.23 -7.96
N ARG A 83 -24.00 -19.69 -7.09
CA ARG A 83 -22.90 -20.60 -7.41
C ARG A 83 -23.05 -21.88 -6.60
N TRP A 84 -22.85 -23.02 -7.24
CA TRP A 84 -22.76 -24.28 -6.51
C TRP A 84 -21.38 -24.42 -5.86
N VAL A 85 -21.36 -24.82 -4.60
CA VAL A 85 -20.17 -24.91 -3.76
C VAL A 85 -20.08 -26.33 -3.18
N PRO A 86 -18.97 -27.06 -3.40
CA PRO A 86 -18.80 -28.42 -2.87
C PRO A 86 -18.68 -28.40 -1.34
N GLN A 87 -19.01 -29.52 -0.69
CA GLN A 87 -19.00 -29.64 0.77
C GLN A 87 -17.65 -29.24 1.38
N LEU A 88 -16.54 -29.66 0.76
CA LEU A 88 -15.19 -29.28 1.20
C LEU A 88 -15.00 -27.77 1.27
N MET A 89 -15.57 -27.01 0.32
CA MET A 89 -15.45 -25.56 0.31
C MET A 89 -16.32 -24.91 1.37
N LEU A 90 -17.53 -25.43 1.61
CA LEU A 90 -18.39 -25.00 2.72
C LEU A 90 -17.69 -25.17 4.07
N ASP A 91 -17.09 -26.34 4.29
CA ASP A 91 -16.35 -26.65 5.52
C ASP A 91 -15.13 -25.72 5.69
N LEU A 92 -14.45 -25.37 4.59
CA LEU A 92 -13.34 -24.44 4.62
C LEU A 92 -13.76 -22.99 4.84
N ASP A 93 -14.92 -22.56 4.33
CA ASP A 93 -15.46 -21.22 4.55
C ASP A 93 -15.75 -20.95 6.04
N LEU A 94 -16.25 -21.95 6.77
CA LEU A 94 -16.37 -21.89 8.24
C LEU A 94 -15.01 -21.65 8.93
N VAL A 95 -13.96 -22.32 8.46
CA VAL A 95 -12.60 -22.14 9.01
C VAL A 95 -12.04 -20.76 8.64
N ARG A 96 -12.30 -20.27 7.42
CA ARG A 96 -11.90 -18.93 6.96
C ARG A 96 -12.56 -17.83 7.79
N ASP A 97 -13.85 -17.95 8.06
CA ASP A 97 -14.57 -17.01 8.91
C ASP A 97 -13.98 -16.99 10.32
N SER A 98 -13.64 -18.16 10.88
CA SER A 98 -12.95 -18.27 12.18
C SER A 98 -11.58 -17.56 12.17
N ILE A 99 -10.79 -17.72 11.11
CA ILE A 99 -9.51 -17.00 10.95
C ILE A 99 -9.75 -15.48 10.93
N SER A 100 -10.77 -15.02 10.21
CA SER A 100 -11.10 -13.59 10.10
C SER A 100 -11.45 -12.98 11.46
N VAL A 101 -12.19 -13.70 12.30
CA VAL A 101 -12.54 -13.30 13.67
C VAL A 101 -11.27 -13.18 14.53
N ILE A 102 -10.41 -14.19 14.51
CA ILE A 102 -9.15 -14.15 15.28
C ILE A 102 -8.26 -12.98 14.84
N GLN A 103 -8.18 -12.70 13.53
CA GLN A 103 -7.44 -11.56 13.02
C GLN A 103 -8.00 -10.22 13.53
N LYS A 104 -9.33 -10.05 13.57
CA LYS A 104 -9.95 -8.86 14.15
C LYS A 104 -9.58 -8.70 15.63
N ILE A 105 -9.67 -9.77 16.42
CA ILE A 105 -9.30 -9.77 17.85
C ILE A 105 -7.84 -9.34 18.05
N LEU A 106 -6.91 -9.92 17.27
CA LEU A 106 -5.48 -9.60 17.37
C LEU A 106 -5.17 -8.14 17.02
N ARG A 107 -5.89 -7.54 16.06
CA ARG A 107 -5.75 -6.14 15.68
C ARG A 107 -6.22 -5.20 16.79
N HIS A 108 -7.38 -5.46 17.39
CA HIS A 108 -7.91 -4.64 18.49
C HIS A 108 -7.11 -4.75 19.79
N THR A 109 -6.41 -5.86 20.02
CA THR A 109 -5.57 -6.06 21.22
C THR A 109 -4.26 -5.25 21.19
N THR A 110 -3.96 -4.52 20.12
CA THR A 110 -2.68 -3.79 19.94
C THR A 110 -2.67 -2.40 20.62
N ASN A 111 -3.83 -1.85 21.01
CA ASN A 111 -3.95 -0.50 21.57
C ASN A 111 -4.07 -0.45 23.11
N GLY A 112 -3.67 -1.52 23.81
CA GLY A 112 -3.91 -1.64 25.25
C GLY A 112 -5.37 -2.00 25.54
N ILE A 113 -5.56 -3.05 26.33
CA ILE A 113 -6.91 -3.49 26.73
C ILE A 113 -7.33 -2.60 27.90
N LYS A 114 -8.33 -1.73 27.71
CA LYS A 114 -9.13 -1.27 28.86
C LYS A 114 -10.02 -2.44 29.28
N GLU A 115 -9.87 -2.89 30.53
CA GLU A 115 -10.79 -3.87 31.14
C GLU A 115 -12.24 -3.39 31.00
N GLY A 116 -13.15 -4.29 30.59
CA GLY A 116 -14.59 -4.03 30.54
C GLY A 116 -15.22 -3.70 29.19
N SER A 117 -14.60 -4.01 28.04
CA SER A 117 -15.26 -3.93 26.73
C SER A 117 -15.62 -5.31 26.17
N GLN A 118 -16.47 -5.36 25.12
CA GLN A 118 -16.98 -6.54 24.38
C GLN A 118 -15.96 -7.67 24.08
N THR A 119 -14.66 -7.41 24.26
CA THR A 119 -13.55 -8.38 24.22
C THR A 119 -13.63 -9.50 25.28
N ASP A 120 -14.26 -9.29 26.44
CA ASP A 120 -14.33 -10.33 27.50
C ASP A 120 -15.33 -11.45 27.17
N SER A 121 -16.43 -11.13 26.49
CA SER A 121 -17.34 -12.15 25.95
C SER A 121 -16.69 -13.01 24.86
N MET A 122 -15.68 -12.48 24.15
CA MET A 122 -15.00 -13.16 23.05
C MET A 122 -13.76 -13.98 23.47
N LYS A 123 -13.11 -13.66 24.60
CA LYS A 123 -12.04 -14.50 25.19
C LYS A 123 -12.58 -15.84 25.72
N ASN A 124 -13.78 -15.84 26.30
CA ASN A 124 -14.43 -17.04 26.83
C ASN A 124 -14.79 -18.07 25.76
N ILE A 125 -14.93 -17.66 24.49
CA ILE A 125 -15.29 -18.56 23.37
C ILE A 125 -14.11 -19.45 22.95
N PHE A 126 -12.88 -18.93 23.00
CA PHE A 126 -11.70 -19.66 22.53
C PHE A 126 -10.94 -20.38 23.64
N SER A 127 -11.27 -20.14 24.91
CA SER A 127 -10.51 -20.66 26.07
C SER A 127 -9.01 -20.31 26.01
N VAL A 128 -8.67 -19.21 25.31
CA VAL A 128 -7.29 -18.81 25.06
C VAL A 128 -6.85 -17.81 26.12
N LYS A 129 -5.72 -18.11 26.78
CA LYS A 129 -5.21 -17.31 27.89
C LYS A 129 -4.27 -16.21 27.42
N THR A 130 -3.64 -16.36 26.25
CA THR A 130 -2.59 -15.45 25.77
C THR A 130 -2.75 -15.06 24.30
N ARG A 131 -2.21 -13.88 23.95
CA ARG A 131 -2.15 -13.40 22.56
C ARG A 131 -1.33 -14.35 21.67
N ASP A 132 -0.29 -14.96 22.22
CA ASP A 132 0.59 -15.90 21.49
C ASP A 132 -0.11 -17.21 21.14
N GLU A 133 -0.97 -17.73 22.03
CA GLU A 133 -1.82 -18.89 21.74
C GLU A 133 -2.80 -18.61 20.58
N LEU A 134 -3.40 -17.41 20.53
CA LEU A 134 -4.26 -17.00 19.40
C LEU A 134 -3.47 -16.91 18.09
N PHE A 135 -2.23 -16.40 18.13
CA PHE A 135 -1.34 -16.37 16.97
C PHE A 135 -1.02 -17.77 16.46
N ASP A 136 -0.69 -18.71 17.35
CA ASP A 136 -0.39 -20.10 16.99
C ASP A 136 -1.61 -20.82 16.40
N ILE A 137 -2.79 -20.67 17.02
CA ILE A 137 -4.05 -21.23 16.50
C ILE A 137 -4.34 -20.70 15.11
N ARG A 138 -4.26 -19.37 14.91
CA ARG A 138 -4.45 -18.75 13.60
C ARG A 138 -3.50 -19.35 12.57
N ASN A 139 -2.21 -19.46 12.88
CA ASN A 139 -1.22 -19.99 11.94
C ASN A 139 -1.48 -21.47 11.60
N LYS A 140 -1.95 -22.27 12.56
CA LYS A 140 -2.38 -23.67 12.33
C LYS A 140 -3.59 -23.74 11.39
N LEU A 141 -4.61 -22.90 11.61
CA LEU A 141 -5.79 -22.84 10.73
C LEU A 141 -5.42 -22.40 9.31
N ILE A 142 -4.56 -21.38 9.16
CA ILE A 142 -4.04 -20.95 7.86
C ILE A 142 -3.33 -22.10 7.14
N LYS A 143 -2.49 -22.86 7.86
CA LYS A 143 -1.78 -24.02 7.30
C LYS A 143 -2.76 -25.12 6.86
N TYR A 144 -3.81 -25.36 7.65
CA TYR A 144 -4.87 -26.32 7.33
C TYR A 144 -5.61 -25.91 6.04
N VAL A 145 -6.11 -24.67 5.97
CA VAL A 145 -6.81 -24.15 4.78
C VAL A 145 -5.94 -24.26 3.54
N LYS A 146 -4.67 -23.84 3.61
CA LYS A 146 -3.73 -23.95 2.47
C LYS A 146 -3.52 -25.38 2.00
N LYS A 147 -3.53 -26.36 2.91
CA LYS A 147 -3.36 -27.78 2.58
C LYS A 147 -4.60 -28.32 1.88
N GLU A 148 -5.78 -28.12 2.49
CA GLU A 148 -7.05 -28.69 1.99
C GLU A 148 -7.54 -27.99 0.72
N ASN A 149 -7.17 -26.72 0.48
CA ASN A 149 -7.50 -26.01 -0.77
C ASN A 149 -7.03 -26.75 -2.03
N LYS A 150 -5.97 -27.58 -1.94
CA LYS A 150 -5.50 -28.40 -3.07
C LYS A 150 -6.52 -29.44 -3.53
N GLY A 151 -7.42 -29.86 -2.63
CA GLY A 151 -8.49 -30.80 -2.92
C GLY A 151 -9.73 -30.17 -3.55
N LEU A 152 -9.83 -28.84 -3.63
CA LEU A 152 -11.03 -28.14 -4.11
C LEU A 152 -11.34 -28.42 -5.58
N ALA A 153 -10.32 -28.51 -6.43
CA ALA A 153 -10.52 -28.85 -7.84
C ALA A 153 -11.13 -30.25 -8.00
N GLU A 154 -10.71 -31.23 -7.20
CA GLU A 154 -11.30 -32.56 -7.23
C GLU A 154 -12.70 -32.60 -6.61
N ALA A 155 -12.89 -31.93 -5.46
CA ALA A 155 -14.19 -31.83 -4.81
C ALA A 155 -15.25 -31.18 -5.71
N SER A 156 -14.86 -30.22 -6.56
CA SER A 156 -15.77 -29.55 -7.49
C SER A 156 -16.37 -30.49 -8.56
N LYS A 157 -15.74 -31.64 -8.80
CA LYS A 157 -16.24 -32.65 -9.75
C LYS A 157 -17.43 -33.46 -9.21
N SER A 158 -17.76 -33.34 -7.92
CA SER A 158 -18.87 -34.12 -7.32
C SER A 158 -20.26 -33.60 -7.69
N TYR A 159 -20.35 -32.42 -8.32
CA TYR A 159 -21.60 -31.85 -8.82
C TYR A 159 -22.40 -32.87 -9.65
N PRO A 160 -23.75 -32.98 -9.47
CA PRO A 160 -24.62 -32.13 -8.65
C PRO A 160 -24.71 -32.52 -7.16
N SER A 161 -24.03 -33.58 -6.73
CA SER A 161 -24.11 -34.12 -5.37
C SER A 161 -23.00 -33.62 -4.44
N GLY A 162 -23.24 -33.61 -3.12
CA GLY A 162 -22.21 -33.28 -2.14
C GLY A 162 -21.82 -31.79 -2.09
N GLY A 163 -22.80 -30.89 -2.23
CA GLY A 163 -22.60 -29.45 -2.11
C GLY A 163 -23.92 -28.68 -2.07
N ALA A 164 -23.84 -27.35 -2.02
CA ALA A 164 -25.00 -26.47 -1.91
C ALA A 164 -24.91 -25.28 -2.87
N TRP A 165 -26.07 -24.74 -3.27
CA TRP A 165 -26.15 -23.49 -4.01
C TRP A 165 -26.08 -22.31 -3.05
N LEU A 166 -25.02 -21.53 -3.12
CA LEU A 166 -24.86 -20.30 -2.35
C LEU A 166 -25.19 -19.08 -3.20
N TYR A 167 -25.83 -18.10 -2.58
CA TYR A 167 -26.02 -16.77 -3.15
C TYR A 167 -24.68 -16.07 -3.32
N VAL A 168 -24.45 -15.44 -4.48
CA VAL A 168 -23.21 -14.72 -4.79
C VAL A 168 -23.47 -13.22 -4.81
N ASP A 169 -24.39 -12.77 -5.65
CA ASP A 169 -24.70 -11.35 -5.84
C ASP A 169 -26.08 -11.17 -6.47
N LYS A 170 -26.57 -9.93 -6.51
CA LYS A 170 -27.79 -9.52 -7.22
C LYS A 170 -27.47 -8.39 -8.20
N LYS A 171 -28.12 -8.39 -9.36
CA LYS A 171 -28.01 -7.32 -10.36
C LYS A 171 -29.38 -6.76 -10.72
N PRO A 172 -29.51 -5.45 -10.95
CA PRO A 172 -30.79 -4.85 -11.32
C PRO A 172 -31.30 -5.41 -12.66
N SER A 173 -32.60 -5.26 -12.90
CA SER A 173 -33.21 -5.50 -14.21
C SER A 173 -32.45 -4.77 -15.34
N GLY A 174 -32.45 -5.33 -16.54
CA GLY A 174 -31.67 -4.86 -17.67
C GLY A 174 -30.19 -5.29 -17.68
N THR A 175 -29.66 -5.88 -16.60
CA THR A 175 -28.28 -6.39 -16.56
C THR A 175 -28.16 -7.70 -17.35
N LYS A 176 -27.20 -7.76 -18.28
CA LYS A 176 -26.91 -8.96 -19.11
C LYS A 176 -25.58 -9.65 -18.76
N THR A 177 -24.71 -8.97 -17.99
CA THR A 177 -23.35 -9.44 -17.73
C THR A 177 -23.01 -9.30 -16.25
N PHE A 178 -22.30 -10.29 -15.71
CA PHE A 178 -21.77 -10.27 -14.35
C PHE A 178 -20.34 -10.81 -14.33
N VAL A 179 -19.44 -10.11 -13.65
CA VAL A 179 -18.09 -10.60 -13.39
C VAL A 179 -18.03 -11.04 -11.94
N HIS A 180 -17.92 -12.34 -11.70
CA HIS A 180 -17.68 -12.87 -10.37
C HIS A 180 -16.18 -12.85 -10.09
N ILE A 181 -15.75 -12.03 -9.13
CA ILE A 181 -14.34 -11.90 -8.75
C ILE A 181 -14.17 -12.42 -7.33
N GLY A 182 -13.40 -13.50 -7.18
CA GLY A 182 -13.01 -14.04 -5.89
C GLY A 182 -11.78 -13.37 -5.30
N SER A 183 -11.61 -13.52 -3.99
CA SER A 183 -10.36 -13.14 -3.33
C SER A 183 -9.22 -14.05 -3.76
N LYS A 184 -8.03 -13.48 -3.92
CA LYS A 184 -6.75 -14.21 -4.09
C LYS A 184 -6.31 -14.91 -2.81
N GLU A 185 -6.73 -14.38 -1.67
CA GLU A 185 -6.28 -14.88 -0.38
C GLU A 185 -6.96 -16.22 -0.09
N PRO A 186 -6.21 -17.33 0.03
CA PRO A 186 -6.80 -18.64 0.25
C PRO A 186 -7.60 -18.76 1.56
N THR A 187 -7.37 -17.81 2.47
CA THR A 187 -7.98 -17.66 3.80
C THR A 187 -9.22 -16.75 3.81
N SER A 188 -9.57 -16.13 2.69
CA SER A 188 -10.77 -15.31 2.56
C SER A 188 -11.98 -16.20 2.26
N SER A 189 -13.13 -15.92 2.88
CA SER A 189 -14.41 -16.60 2.59
C SER A 189 -14.94 -16.34 1.17
N SER A 190 -14.46 -15.28 0.51
CA SER A 190 -14.77 -14.99 -0.90
C SER A 190 -13.76 -15.63 -1.87
N PHE A 191 -12.93 -16.57 -1.42
CA PHE A 191 -11.95 -17.24 -2.29
C PHE A 191 -12.63 -18.04 -3.41
N VAL A 192 -12.12 -17.94 -4.63
CA VAL A 192 -12.58 -18.74 -5.78
C VAL A 192 -11.38 -19.58 -6.24
N PRO A 193 -11.41 -20.92 -6.13
CA PRO A 193 -10.28 -21.74 -6.57
C PRO A 193 -10.13 -21.75 -8.10
N ASP A 194 -8.90 -21.58 -8.58
CA ASP A 194 -8.56 -21.82 -9.99
C ASP A 194 -8.61 -23.31 -10.33
N PHE A 195 -8.87 -23.61 -11.61
CA PHE A 195 -9.00 -24.95 -12.17
C PHE A 195 -10.09 -25.83 -11.54
N ALA A 196 -10.92 -25.27 -10.66
CA ALA A 196 -12.10 -25.94 -10.11
C ALA A 196 -13.30 -25.75 -11.03
N ASN A 197 -14.14 -26.78 -11.13
CA ASN A 197 -15.39 -26.72 -11.88
C ASN A 197 -16.41 -25.85 -11.14
N LEU A 198 -16.66 -24.67 -11.68
CA LEU A 198 -17.65 -23.73 -11.19
C LEU A 198 -18.97 -23.93 -11.94
N TYR A 199 -20.06 -23.95 -11.19
CA TYR A 199 -21.42 -24.02 -11.73
C TYR A 199 -22.25 -22.84 -11.24
N TYR A 200 -23.00 -22.22 -12.15
CA TYR A 200 -23.82 -21.04 -11.88
C TYR A 200 -25.26 -21.24 -12.35
N ARG A 201 -26.17 -20.51 -11.71
CA ARG A 201 -27.52 -20.28 -12.20
C ARG A 201 -27.97 -18.89 -11.82
N VAL A 202 -28.83 -18.30 -12.65
CA VAL A 202 -29.35 -16.95 -12.45
C VAL A 202 -30.86 -17.03 -12.30
N TYR A 203 -31.39 -16.36 -11.28
CA TYR A 203 -32.84 -16.26 -11.07
C TYR A 203 -33.33 -14.88 -11.48
N ALA A 204 -34.34 -14.82 -12.35
CA ALA A 204 -35.16 -13.61 -12.46
C ALA A 204 -36.10 -13.54 -11.25
N VAL A 205 -36.16 -12.39 -10.57
CA VAL A 205 -36.93 -12.19 -9.34
C VAL A 205 -37.89 -11.02 -9.51
N THR A 206 -39.16 -11.23 -9.18
CA THR A 206 -40.20 -10.20 -9.21
C THR A 206 -40.29 -9.42 -7.90
N VAL A 207 -41.04 -8.31 -7.91
CA VAL A 207 -41.34 -7.51 -6.70
C VAL A 207 -42.03 -8.34 -5.61
N LYS A 208 -42.91 -9.28 -5.99
CA LYS A 208 -43.63 -10.18 -5.07
C LYS A 208 -42.80 -11.40 -4.64
N GLY A 209 -41.52 -11.46 -4.99
CA GLY A 209 -40.59 -12.53 -4.58
C GLY A 209 -40.66 -13.81 -5.42
N ALA A 210 -41.52 -13.88 -6.44
CA ALA A 210 -41.59 -15.00 -7.38
C ALA A 210 -40.28 -15.11 -8.18
N ARG A 211 -39.75 -16.33 -8.36
CA ARG A 211 -38.45 -16.55 -9.02
C ARG A 211 -38.51 -17.64 -10.08
N SER A 212 -37.77 -17.46 -11.16
CA SER A 212 -37.54 -18.47 -12.21
C SER A 212 -36.05 -18.58 -12.53
N SER A 213 -35.51 -19.81 -12.58
CA SER A 213 -34.09 -20.05 -12.85
C SER A 213 -33.78 -20.20 -14.34
N SER A 214 -32.60 -19.73 -14.73
CA SER A 214 -31.95 -20.11 -15.98
C SER A 214 -31.60 -21.61 -16.03
N GLN A 215 -31.16 -22.06 -17.20
CA GLN A 215 -30.33 -23.27 -17.31
C GLN A 215 -29.10 -23.18 -16.40
N ILE A 216 -28.62 -24.33 -15.93
CA ILE A 216 -27.38 -24.41 -15.17
C ILE A 216 -26.20 -24.24 -16.12
N LEU A 217 -25.29 -23.34 -15.77
CA LEU A 217 -24.06 -23.09 -16.49
C LEU A 217 -22.90 -23.79 -15.79
N GLY A 218 -22.17 -24.63 -16.52
CA GLY A 218 -20.92 -25.23 -16.06
C GLY A 218 -20.62 -26.58 -16.76
N PRO A 219 -19.41 -27.14 -16.55
CA PRO A 219 -18.35 -26.58 -15.73
C PRO A 219 -17.62 -25.40 -16.41
N ILE A 220 -17.33 -24.34 -15.65
CA ILE A 220 -16.40 -23.27 -16.03
C ILE A 220 -15.23 -23.30 -15.06
N GLN A 221 -14.02 -23.05 -15.54
CA GLN A 221 -12.84 -22.93 -14.69
C GLN A 221 -12.28 -21.51 -14.80
N SER A 222 -11.77 -20.96 -13.69
CA SER A 222 -10.92 -19.77 -13.72
C SER A 222 -9.45 -20.15 -13.79
N SER A 223 -8.64 -19.35 -14.46
CA SER A 223 -7.20 -19.57 -14.54
C SER A 223 -6.42 -18.27 -14.69
N GLY A 224 -5.36 -18.09 -13.92
CA GLY A 224 -4.46 -16.96 -14.10
C GLY A 224 -3.67 -17.05 -15.40
N GLN A 225 -3.66 -15.94 -16.15
CA GLN A 225 -2.84 -15.85 -17.35
C GLN A 225 -1.48 -15.22 -17.04
N TRP A 226 -0.44 -15.68 -17.73
CA TRP A 226 0.95 -15.22 -17.51
C TRP A 226 1.17 -13.76 -17.90
N PHE A 227 0.38 -13.24 -18.84
CA PHE A 227 0.57 -11.91 -19.39
C PHE A 227 -0.78 -11.19 -19.49
N ASN A 228 -0.84 -9.98 -18.92
CA ASN A 228 -1.99 -9.10 -19.04
C ASN A 228 -1.78 -8.17 -20.25
N THR A 229 -2.52 -8.45 -21.32
CA THR A 229 -2.47 -7.69 -22.58
C THR A 229 -2.87 -6.22 -22.39
N TYR A 230 -3.72 -5.90 -21.41
CA TYR A 230 -4.08 -4.51 -21.07
C TYR A 230 -2.92 -3.72 -20.44
N ARG A 231 -1.83 -4.38 -20.03
CA ARG A 231 -0.64 -3.76 -19.43
C ARG A 231 0.56 -3.70 -20.39
N ILE A 232 0.36 -3.95 -21.68
CA ILE A 232 1.41 -3.78 -22.71
C ILE A 232 2.10 -2.39 -22.65
N PRO A 233 1.36 -1.27 -22.51
CA PRO A 233 1.98 0.06 -22.42
C PRO A 233 2.93 0.19 -21.22
N VAL A 234 2.58 -0.42 -20.09
CA VAL A 234 3.43 -0.47 -18.89
C VAL A 234 4.70 -1.27 -19.18
N ALA A 235 4.59 -2.42 -19.85
CA ALA A 235 5.74 -3.24 -20.21
C ALA A 235 6.74 -2.49 -21.10
N TYR A 236 6.26 -1.79 -22.15
CA TYR A 236 7.11 -0.94 -22.99
C TYR A 236 7.76 0.18 -22.19
N SER A 237 7.01 0.83 -21.30
CA SER A 237 7.52 1.92 -20.46
C SER A 237 8.66 1.44 -19.55
N VAL A 238 8.52 0.25 -18.94
CA VAL A 238 9.57 -0.37 -18.12
C VAL A 238 10.81 -0.68 -18.97
N VAL A 239 10.65 -1.29 -20.14
CA VAL A 239 11.77 -1.62 -21.04
C VAL A 239 12.52 -0.35 -21.46
N ILE A 240 11.81 0.70 -21.86
CA ILE A 240 12.41 1.99 -22.25
C ILE A 240 13.15 2.61 -21.06
N PHE A 241 12.55 2.62 -19.87
CA PHE A 241 13.17 3.17 -18.67
C PHE A 241 14.42 2.39 -18.24
N THR A 242 14.37 1.06 -18.29
CA THR A 242 15.54 0.19 -18.03
C THR A 242 16.64 0.45 -19.06
N PHE A 243 16.29 0.57 -20.34
CA PHE A 243 17.25 0.91 -21.39
C PHE A 243 17.90 2.27 -21.15
N LEU A 244 17.12 3.32 -20.86
CA LEU A 244 17.64 4.66 -20.57
C LEU A 244 18.58 4.65 -19.35
N THR A 245 18.18 3.98 -18.27
CA THR A 245 19.00 3.83 -17.07
C THR A 245 20.33 3.15 -17.39
N ILE A 246 20.31 2.00 -18.06
CA ILE A 246 21.53 1.28 -18.44
C ILE A 246 22.41 2.13 -19.37
N TYR A 247 21.80 2.84 -20.32
CA TYR A 247 22.50 3.71 -21.26
C TYR A 247 23.24 4.84 -20.54
N TYR A 248 22.56 5.61 -19.70
CA TYR A 248 23.17 6.75 -18.99
C TYR A 248 24.17 6.32 -17.93
N VAL A 249 23.93 5.23 -17.20
CA VAL A 249 24.92 4.67 -16.25
C VAL A 249 26.18 4.22 -16.98
N ARG A 250 26.05 3.53 -18.13
CA ARG A 250 27.22 3.15 -18.94
C ARG A 250 27.96 4.36 -19.50
N LYS A 251 27.22 5.40 -19.91
CA LYS A 251 27.78 6.65 -20.42
C LYS A 251 28.56 7.40 -19.32
N ALA A 252 28.00 7.49 -18.11
CA ALA A 252 28.66 8.08 -16.93
C ALA A 252 29.93 7.30 -16.55
N LYS A 253 29.86 5.95 -16.53
CA LYS A 253 31.02 5.09 -16.23
C LYS A 253 32.16 5.22 -17.24
N LYS A 254 31.87 5.64 -18.48
CA LYS A 254 32.88 5.94 -19.50
C LYS A 254 33.50 7.34 -19.37
N GLY A 255 33.16 8.08 -18.31
CA GLY A 255 33.70 9.42 -18.05
C GLY A 255 33.02 10.53 -18.86
N ALA A 256 31.85 10.27 -19.45
CA ALA A 256 31.09 11.34 -20.08
C ALA A 256 30.60 12.33 -19.02
N ASP A 257 30.83 13.62 -19.26
CA ASP A 257 30.34 14.67 -18.39
C ASP A 257 28.81 14.81 -18.57
N LEU A 258 28.06 14.32 -17.58
CA LEU A 258 26.60 14.43 -17.55
C LEU A 258 26.24 15.69 -16.77
N TYR A 259 25.77 16.71 -17.50
CA TYR A 259 25.26 17.92 -16.85
C TYR A 259 24.10 17.60 -15.89
N VAL A 260 24.30 17.96 -14.62
CA VAL A 260 23.29 18.00 -13.57
C VAL A 260 23.07 19.46 -13.20
N ARG A 261 21.80 19.88 -13.12
CA ARG A 261 21.46 21.24 -12.72
C ARG A 261 22.01 21.50 -11.30
N PRO A 262 22.70 22.62 -11.04
CA PRO A 262 23.13 22.97 -9.70
C PRO A 262 21.95 23.12 -8.74
N LEU A 263 22.13 22.63 -7.51
CA LEU A 263 21.14 22.74 -6.44
C LEU A 263 21.54 23.89 -5.54
N GLY A 264 20.72 24.96 -5.51
CA GLY A 264 21.03 26.17 -4.74
C GLY A 264 21.29 25.88 -3.26
N GLY A 265 20.57 24.92 -2.68
CA GLY A 265 20.81 24.50 -1.29
C GLY A 265 22.19 23.89 -1.05
N ILE A 266 22.80 23.23 -2.03
CA ILE A 266 24.14 22.63 -1.88
C ILE A 266 25.25 23.66 -2.09
N GLU A 267 25.09 24.59 -3.04
CA GLU A 267 26.04 25.69 -3.22
C GLU A 267 26.07 26.59 -1.98
N ALA A 268 24.90 26.85 -1.38
CA ALA A 268 24.78 27.63 -0.16
C ALA A 268 25.48 27.00 1.05
N VAL A 269 25.70 25.67 1.07
CA VAL A 269 26.41 25.01 2.18
C VAL A 269 27.86 25.47 2.27
N ASP A 270 28.57 25.55 1.15
CA ASP A 270 29.99 25.94 1.16
C ASP A 270 30.14 27.41 1.64
N ASP A 271 29.25 28.31 1.21
CA ASP A 271 29.20 29.72 1.66
C ASP A 271 28.81 29.83 3.14
N ALA A 272 27.87 29.01 3.60
CA ALA A 272 27.42 28.99 4.98
C ALA A 272 28.51 28.49 5.94
N ILE A 273 29.33 27.52 5.51
CA ILE A 273 30.51 27.07 6.26
C ILE A 273 31.53 28.19 6.38
N GLY A 274 31.87 28.88 5.28
CA GLY A 274 32.81 30.00 5.30
C GLY A 274 32.38 31.10 6.29
N ARG A 275 31.11 31.48 6.26
CA ARG A 275 30.56 32.45 7.24
C ARG A 275 30.59 31.95 8.68
N ALA A 276 30.30 30.66 8.91
CA ALA A 276 30.39 30.08 10.24
C ALA A 276 31.81 30.16 10.80
N THR A 277 32.81 29.90 9.95
CA THR A 277 34.24 30.09 10.29
C THR A 277 34.56 31.54 10.62
N GLU A 278 34.12 32.50 9.80
CA GLU A 278 34.34 33.94 10.01
C GLU A 278 33.68 34.46 11.30
N MET A 279 32.51 33.93 11.66
CA MET A 279 31.78 34.30 12.87
C MET A 279 32.29 33.59 14.13
N GLY A 280 33.11 32.54 13.99
CA GLY A 280 33.52 31.68 15.10
C GLY A 280 32.33 30.97 15.79
N ARG A 281 31.25 30.69 15.05
CA ARG A 281 30.03 30.06 15.55
C ARG A 281 29.88 28.66 14.94
N PRO A 282 29.30 27.68 15.66
CA PRO A 282 29.21 26.31 15.19
C PRO A 282 28.21 26.15 14.02
N ILE A 283 28.29 25.01 13.34
CA ILE A 283 27.28 24.52 12.41
C ILE A 283 26.49 23.41 13.09
N LEU A 284 25.17 23.49 13.03
CA LEU A 284 24.28 22.46 13.53
C LEU A 284 23.76 21.62 12.36
N TYR A 285 23.98 20.32 12.40
CA TYR A 285 23.47 19.38 11.40
C TYR A 285 22.46 18.43 12.02
N VAL A 286 21.25 18.37 11.46
CA VAL A 286 20.13 17.58 11.96
C VAL A 286 19.70 16.58 10.89
N LEU A 287 19.79 15.28 11.23
CA LEU A 287 19.45 14.15 10.34
C LEU A 287 17.94 13.85 10.26
N GLY A 288 17.14 14.50 11.10
CA GLY A 288 15.72 14.22 11.28
C GLY A 288 15.45 13.02 12.21
N LEU A 289 14.27 12.42 12.08
CA LEU A 289 13.77 11.32 12.93
C LEU A 289 13.72 9.98 12.19
N GLY A 290 14.29 9.91 10.99
CA GLY A 290 14.37 8.70 10.19
C GLY A 290 15.30 7.66 10.81
N SER A 291 15.09 6.40 10.43
CA SER A 291 16.02 5.31 10.68
C SER A 291 17.20 5.36 9.71
N ALA A 292 18.28 4.63 10.02
CA ALA A 292 19.42 4.47 9.11
C ALA A 292 19.07 3.73 7.80
N ALA A 293 17.90 3.09 7.72
CA ALA A 293 17.41 2.40 6.53
C ALA A 293 16.56 3.30 5.61
N ASP A 294 16.12 4.46 6.09
CA ASP A 294 15.34 5.40 5.28
C ASP A 294 16.23 6.06 4.21
N ILE A 295 15.72 6.12 2.98
CA ILE A 295 16.47 6.60 1.81
C ILE A 295 16.94 8.05 2.01
N ALA A 296 16.08 8.91 2.59
CA ALA A 296 16.43 10.29 2.91
C ALA A 296 17.56 10.40 3.94
N THR A 297 17.57 9.55 4.96
CA THR A 297 18.65 9.50 5.97
C THR A 297 19.96 9.06 5.33
N ILE A 298 19.91 8.05 4.44
CA ILE A 298 21.09 7.57 3.69
C ILE A 298 21.68 8.70 2.83
N ALA A 299 20.84 9.44 2.10
CA ALA A 299 21.28 10.59 1.33
C ALA A 299 21.89 11.68 2.23
N SER A 300 21.28 11.91 3.39
CA SER A 300 21.81 12.86 4.38
C SER A 300 23.17 12.46 4.93
N PHE A 301 23.47 11.18 5.15
CA PHE A 301 24.82 10.77 5.54
C PHE A 301 25.88 11.16 4.50
N THR A 302 25.57 11.05 3.21
CA THR A 302 26.50 11.48 2.15
C THR A 302 26.74 12.99 2.20
N ILE A 303 25.69 13.78 2.44
CA ILE A 303 25.80 15.24 2.58
C ILE A 303 26.58 15.59 3.85
N LEU A 304 26.29 14.96 4.98
CA LEU A 304 27.00 15.12 6.25
C LEU A 304 28.51 14.86 6.08
N GLY A 305 28.91 13.82 5.37
CA GLY A 305 30.33 13.54 5.11
C GLY A 305 31.03 14.69 4.39
N ARG A 306 30.36 15.32 3.41
CA ARG A 306 30.88 16.51 2.72
C ARG A 306 30.96 17.72 3.67
N VAL A 307 29.91 17.98 4.44
CA VAL A 307 29.88 19.09 5.41
C VAL A 307 30.99 18.91 6.44
N ALA A 308 31.10 17.73 7.04
CA ALA A 308 32.12 17.40 8.04
C ALA A 308 33.55 17.55 7.49
N LYS A 309 33.80 17.11 6.25
CA LYS A 309 35.10 17.28 5.59
C LYS A 309 35.46 18.76 5.46
N LYS A 310 34.51 19.58 5.00
CA LYS A 310 34.70 21.03 4.83
C LYS A 310 34.87 21.73 6.17
N VAL A 311 34.05 21.41 7.17
CA VAL A 311 34.19 21.89 8.55
C VAL A 311 35.59 21.59 9.10
N ALA A 312 36.12 20.39 8.87
CA ALA A 312 37.47 20.02 9.30
C ALA A 312 38.56 20.82 8.57
N GLU A 313 38.42 21.05 7.26
CA GLU A 313 39.32 21.89 6.46
C GLU A 313 39.35 23.35 6.96
N TYR A 314 38.18 23.91 7.29
CA TYR A 314 38.04 25.28 7.80
C TYR A 314 38.15 25.40 9.32
N GLN A 315 38.40 24.31 10.04
CA GLN A 315 38.51 24.26 11.50
C GLN A 315 37.31 24.90 12.23
N THR A 316 36.10 24.67 11.72
CA THR A 316 34.84 25.14 12.32
C THR A 316 34.28 24.07 13.26
N GLU A 317 33.45 24.45 14.22
CA GLU A 317 32.79 23.50 15.10
C GLU A 317 31.50 22.95 14.46
N LEU A 318 31.26 21.64 14.63
CA LEU A 318 30.09 20.93 14.13
C LEU A 318 29.37 20.24 15.29
N LEU A 319 28.05 20.38 15.31
CA LEU A 319 27.15 19.76 16.27
C LEU A 319 26.15 18.89 15.51
N VAL A 320 26.08 17.60 15.86
CA VAL A 320 25.19 16.63 15.21
C VAL A 320 24.39 15.89 16.28
N PRO A 321 23.36 16.52 16.88
CA PRO A 321 22.42 15.80 17.74
C PRO A 321 21.65 14.77 16.90
N THR A 322 21.44 13.58 17.47
CA THR A 322 20.75 12.48 16.78
C THR A 322 19.59 11.93 17.61
N TYR A 323 18.50 11.60 16.90
CA TYR A 323 17.28 11.03 17.48
C TYR A 323 17.37 9.52 17.66
N ASP A 324 18.08 8.82 16.78
CA ASP A 324 18.18 7.36 16.76
C ASP A 324 19.63 6.91 17.04
N PRO A 325 19.86 5.93 17.93
CA PRO A 325 21.21 5.51 18.30
C PRO A 325 21.95 4.77 17.18
N ILE A 326 21.25 4.12 16.25
CA ILE A 326 21.88 3.51 15.07
C ILE A 326 22.33 4.61 14.11
N VAL A 327 21.49 5.63 13.91
CA VAL A 327 21.85 6.83 13.14
C VAL A 327 23.07 7.54 13.75
N MET A 328 23.14 7.65 15.09
CA MET A 328 24.31 8.18 15.79
C MET A 328 25.59 7.44 15.42
N THR A 329 25.60 6.11 15.52
CA THR A 329 26.80 5.30 15.24
C THR A 329 27.25 5.45 13.78
N VAL A 330 26.31 5.46 12.83
CA VAL A 330 26.64 5.66 11.40
C VAL A 330 27.17 7.08 11.17
N ALA A 331 26.53 8.11 11.75
CA ALA A 331 26.97 9.50 11.63
C ALA A 331 28.35 9.72 12.25
N GLN A 332 28.67 9.10 13.40
CA GLN A 332 30.01 9.13 14.00
C GLN A 332 31.07 8.61 13.04
N GLU A 333 30.82 7.47 12.39
CA GLU A 333 31.78 6.90 11.44
C GLU A 333 31.95 7.77 10.18
N VAL A 334 30.86 8.35 9.68
CA VAL A 334 30.87 9.29 8.54
C VAL A 334 31.69 10.53 8.87
N VAL A 335 31.44 11.15 10.03
CA VAL A 335 32.17 12.36 10.46
C VAL A 335 33.63 12.04 10.72
N LYS A 336 33.93 10.94 11.41
CA LYS A 336 35.32 10.51 11.67
C LYS A 336 36.09 10.26 10.39
N SER A 337 35.49 9.55 9.43
CA SER A 337 36.08 9.31 8.11
C SER A 337 36.32 10.62 7.35
N ALA A 338 35.38 11.56 7.42
CA ALA A 338 35.52 12.86 6.77
C ALA A 338 36.67 13.71 7.35
N TYR A 339 36.89 13.66 8.67
CA TYR A 339 38.03 14.31 9.33
C TYR A 339 39.37 13.65 8.97
N LEU A 340 39.40 12.32 8.85
CA LEU A 340 40.56 11.57 8.34
C LEU A 340 40.90 11.99 6.91
N ASP A 341 39.91 12.06 6.03
CA ASP A 341 40.06 12.48 4.64
C ASP A 341 40.49 13.94 4.47
N ALA A 342 40.19 14.80 5.46
CA ALA A 342 40.67 16.18 5.54
C ALA A 342 42.09 16.30 6.10
N GLY A 343 42.71 15.19 6.56
CA GLY A 343 44.03 15.21 7.20
C GLY A 343 44.03 15.88 8.58
N ARG A 344 42.90 15.85 9.29
CA ARG A 344 42.71 16.43 10.63
C ARG A 344 42.08 15.43 11.63
N PRO A 345 42.63 14.22 11.80
CA PRO A 345 42.07 13.24 12.74
C PRO A 345 42.12 13.70 14.20
N ASP A 346 43.08 14.56 14.54
CA ASP A 346 43.29 15.15 15.86
C ASP A 346 42.20 16.15 16.26
N ALA A 347 41.50 16.74 15.27
CA ALA A 347 40.42 17.69 15.51
C ALA A 347 39.05 17.02 15.73
N TYR A 348 38.93 15.70 15.48
CA TYR A 348 37.69 14.97 15.69
C TYR A 348 37.41 14.78 17.19
N LYS A 349 36.20 15.13 17.62
CA LYS A 349 35.71 14.91 18.98
C LYS A 349 34.55 13.90 18.93
N GLU A 350 34.55 12.89 19.79
CA GLU A 350 33.46 11.90 19.82
C GLU A 350 32.09 12.53 20.12
N ASP A 351 32.06 13.60 20.90
CA ASP A 351 30.84 14.31 21.29
C ASP A 351 30.25 15.21 20.18
N THR A 352 30.97 15.40 19.06
CA THR A 352 30.45 16.08 17.86
C THR A 352 29.15 15.46 17.39
N VAL A 353 29.02 14.13 17.49
CA VAL A 353 27.81 13.39 17.18
C VAL A 353 27.35 12.66 18.43
N HIS A 354 26.20 13.04 18.97
CA HIS A 354 25.67 12.47 20.21
C HIS A 354 24.18 12.15 20.11
N PHE A 355 23.77 11.14 20.87
CA PHE A 355 22.38 10.75 21.00
C PHE A 355 21.66 11.61 22.04
N VAL A 356 20.44 12.03 21.73
CA VAL A 356 19.64 12.86 22.63
C VAL A 356 18.49 12.04 23.23
N THR A 357 17.53 11.61 22.41
CA THR A 357 16.35 10.85 22.84
C THR A 357 15.56 10.36 21.62
N GLN A 358 14.81 9.25 21.78
CA GLN A 358 13.84 8.74 20.80
C GLN A 358 12.41 9.25 21.03
N SER A 359 12.25 10.39 21.71
CA SER A 359 10.95 11.07 21.84
C SER A 359 10.96 12.34 21.00
N GLN A 360 10.10 12.39 19.96
CA GLN A 360 10.09 13.44 18.93
C GLN A 360 10.19 14.85 19.52
N PHE A 361 9.25 15.28 20.35
CA PHE A 361 9.26 16.65 20.86
C PHE A 361 10.27 16.90 21.97
N ALA A 362 10.73 15.85 22.67
CA ALA A 362 11.84 15.99 23.61
C ALA A 362 13.17 16.22 22.86
N TYR A 363 13.36 15.53 21.73
CA TYR A 363 14.48 15.76 20.81
C TYR A 363 14.48 17.19 20.29
N VAL A 364 13.33 17.67 19.82
CA VAL A 364 13.16 19.05 19.35
C VAL A 364 13.46 20.07 20.44
N ALA A 365 12.93 19.88 21.66
CA ALA A 365 13.20 20.78 22.77
C ALA A 365 14.71 20.85 23.09
N ALA A 366 15.42 19.73 23.03
CA ALA A 366 16.86 19.68 23.23
C ALA A 366 17.62 20.39 22.11
N VAL A 367 17.28 20.13 20.84
CA VAL A 367 17.90 20.77 19.67
C VAL A 367 17.64 22.27 19.67
N ASN A 368 16.42 22.72 19.98
CA ASN A 368 16.10 24.13 20.17
C ASN A 368 16.94 24.76 21.30
N GLY A 369 17.13 24.02 22.40
CA GLY A 369 18.02 24.44 23.47
C GLY A 369 19.47 24.60 23.02
N ILE A 370 19.96 23.75 22.11
CA ILE A 370 21.28 23.92 21.47
C ILE A 370 21.30 25.19 20.62
N MET A 371 20.31 25.40 19.76
CA MET A 371 20.23 26.60 18.91
C MET A 371 20.27 27.90 19.70
N LEU A 372 19.56 27.96 20.84
CA LEU A 372 19.48 29.15 21.68
C LEU A 372 20.70 29.39 22.59
N ARG A 373 21.49 28.34 22.88
CA ARG A 373 22.70 28.45 23.71
C ARG A 373 23.96 28.64 22.87
N GLU A 374 24.17 27.74 21.91
CA GLU A 374 25.37 27.70 21.08
C GLU A 374 25.29 28.69 19.92
N LEU A 375 24.07 29.16 19.61
CA LEU A 375 23.83 30.14 18.57
C LEU A 375 24.54 29.71 17.25
N PRO A 376 24.21 28.58 16.63
CA PRO A 376 24.88 28.17 15.39
C PRO A 376 24.76 29.24 14.29
N ALA A 377 25.81 29.44 13.50
CA ALA A 377 25.73 30.34 12.34
C ALA A 377 24.87 29.74 11.22
N THR A 378 24.87 28.40 11.12
CA THR A 378 24.13 27.66 10.09
C THR A 378 23.47 26.43 10.68
N ASN A 379 22.21 26.20 10.32
CA ASN A 379 21.48 24.97 10.58
C ASN A 379 21.23 24.22 9.27
N VAL A 380 21.65 22.96 9.23
CA VAL A 380 21.48 22.06 8.08
C VAL A 380 20.50 20.95 8.47
N TYR A 381 19.31 20.97 7.87
CA TYR A 381 18.25 20.00 8.11
C TYR A 381 18.14 19.03 6.93
N MET A 382 18.79 17.87 6.98
CA MET A 382 18.81 16.93 5.86
C MET A 382 18.36 15.56 6.32
N GLY A 383 17.30 15.02 5.72
CA GLY A 383 16.81 13.68 6.03
C GLY A 383 15.30 13.58 6.14
N LYS A 384 14.84 12.69 7.03
CA LYS A 384 13.41 12.39 7.19
C LYS A 384 12.84 13.15 8.37
N PHE A 385 11.92 14.06 8.10
CA PHE A 385 11.31 14.91 9.11
C PHE A 385 9.79 14.71 9.17
N PHE A 386 9.21 15.08 10.31
CA PHE A 386 7.78 15.07 10.56
C PHE A 386 7.36 16.44 11.14
N ALA A 387 6.33 16.47 11.99
CA ALA A 387 5.74 17.69 12.53
C ALA A 387 6.71 18.64 13.26
N GLU A 388 7.92 18.20 13.58
CA GLU A 388 8.97 19.03 14.16
C GLU A 388 9.61 20.04 13.20
N SER A 389 9.48 19.86 11.89
CA SER A 389 10.17 20.68 10.88
C SER A 389 10.02 22.17 11.12
N LEU A 390 8.78 22.63 11.31
CA LEU A 390 8.50 24.05 11.51
C LEU A 390 9.08 24.58 12.82
N ILE A 391 9.02 23.79 13.90
CA ILE A 391 9.50 24.22 15.22
C ILE A 391 11.03 24.38 15.21
N LEU A 392 11.73 23.44 14.58
CA LEU A 392 13.18 23.52 14.39
C LEU A 392 13.55 24.74 13.53
N ALA A 393 12.88 24.89 12.38
CA ALA A 393 13.17 25.97 11.45
C ALA A 393 12.87 27.37 12.03
N GLU A 394 11.74 27.55 12.72
CA GLU A 394 11.39 28.83 13.35
C GLU A 394 12.40 29.19 14.46
N THR A 395 12.84 28.20 15.25
CA THR A 395 13.83 28.43 16.30
C THR A 395 15.18 28.82 15.72
N GLY A 396 15.61 28.18 14.63
CA GLY A 396 16.84 28.54 13.94
C GLY A 396 16.79 29.94 13.32
N ALA A 397 15.64 30.33 12.76
CA ALA A 397 15.42 31.69 12.27
C ALA A 397 15.51 32.71 13.40
N LEU A 398 14.89 32.43 14.57
CA LEU A 398 14.99 33.27 15.77
C LEU A 398 16.42 33.38 16.31
N ALA A 399 17.23 32.31 16.20
CA ALA A 399 18.64 32.31 16.56
C ALA A 399 19.55 33.05 15.55
N GLY A 400 18.99 33.48 14.41
CA GLY A 400 19.69 34.17 13.34
C GLY A 400 20.61 33.26 12.52
N SER A 401 20.34 31.95 12.49
CA SER A 401 21.09 30.99 11.69
C SER A 401 20.64 31.03 10.23
N ILE A 402 21.58 30.89 9.28
CA ILE A 402 21.21 30.52 7.90
C ILE A 402 20.72 29.08 7.91
N GLN A 403 19.61 28.81 7.21
CA GLN A 403 18.95 27.51 7.26
C GLN A 403 18.89 26.87 5.88
N ILE A 404 19.46 25.67 5.80
CA ILE A 404 19.48 24.86 4.58
C ILE A 404 18.79 23.55 4.90
N SER A 405 17.70 23.26 4.19
CA SER A 405 16.88 22.08 4.43
C SER A 405 16.78 21.16 3.21
N GLY A 406 16.45 19.90 3.45
CA GLY A 406 16.20 18.92 2.41
C GLY A 406 15.48 17.68 2.97
N THR A 407 14.31 17.39 2.43
CA THR A 407 13.50 16.24 2.85
C THR A 407 12.66 15.70 1.69
N ASP A 408 12.34 14.41 1.74
CA ASP A 408 11.40 13.76 0.84
C ASP A 408 9.98 13.61 1.41
N GLU A 409 9.77 14.07 2.65
CA GLU A 409 8.46 14.02 3.28
C GLU A 409 7.55 15.12 2.73
N ILE A 410 6.59 14.73 1.89
CA ILE A 410 5.67 15.63 1.17
C ILE A 410 4.95 16.59 2.13
N ALA A 411 4.58 16.09 3.31
CA ALA A 411 3.88 16.88 4.32
C ALA A 411 4.75 17.97 4.98
N GLN A 412 6.08 17.84 4.95
CA GLN A 412 6.99 18.75 5.63
C GLN A 412 7.68 19.77 4.72
N ILE A 413 7.78 19.48 3.43
CA ILE A 413 8.37 20.38 2.43
C ILE A 413 7.83 21.82 2.53
N PRO A 414 6.50 22.08 2.66
CA PRO A 414 6.00 23.45 2.74
C PRO A 414 6.50 24.23 3.95
N PHE A 415 6.71 23.58 5.10
CA PHE A 415 7.23 24.24 6.29
C PHE A 415 8.67 24.68 6.10
N PHE A 416 9.50 23.83 5.51
CA PHE A 416 10.87 24.17 5.20
C PHE A 416 10.99 25.25 4.12
N ILE A 417 10.17 25.21 3.07
CA ILE A 417 10.15 26.24 2.02
C ILE A 417 9.87 27.64 2.61
N VAL A 418 8.99 27.73 3.60
CA VAL A 418 8.59 29.02 4.18
C VAL A 418 9.56 29.49 5.27
N ALA A 419 10.17 28.55 6.01
CA ALA A 419 10.99 28.88 7.19
C ALA A 419 12.51 28.81 6.96
N CYS A 420 12.99 28.26 5.87
CA CYS A 420 14.43 28.16 5.55
C CYS A 420 14.83 29.01 4.35
N ASP A 421 16.11 29.41 4.29
CA ASP A 421 16.66 30.18 3.17
C ASP A 421 16.76 29.34 1.90
N TYR A 422 17.11 28.06 2.05
CA TYR A 422 17.21 27.10 0.95
C TYR A 422 16.55 25.78 1.32
N THR A 423 15.78 25.21 0.40
CA THR A 423 15.11 23.91 0.60
C THR A 423 15.27 23.04 -0.64
N LEU A 424 15.85 21.85 -0.45
CA LEU A 424 15.85 20.78 -1.43
C LEU A 424 14.52 20.03 -1.36
N ILE A 425 13.83 19.96 -2.49
CA ILE A 425 12.48 19.40 -2.57
C ILE A 425 12.54 17.94 -3.04
N GLY A 426 12.17 17.00 -2.18
CA GLY A 426 11.94 15.62 -2.60
C GLY A 426 13.19 14.98 -3.20
N GLU A 427 13.14 14.77 -4.52
CA GLU A 427 14.24 14.16 -5.26
C GLU A 427 15.53 14.97 -5.29
N GLU A 428 15.46 16.28 -5.04
CA GLU A 428 16.66 17.11 -4.97
C GLU A 428 17.59 16.69 -3.83
N LEU A 429 17.04 16.13 -2.74
CA LEU A 429 17.84 15.54 -1.66
C LEU A 429 18.66 14.34 -2.17
N TYR A 430 18.09 13.53 -3.05
CA TYR A 430 18.75 12.37 -3.67
C TYR A 430 19.72 12.78 -4.77
N ALA A 431 19.38 13.81 -5.54
CA ALA A 431 20.25 14.38 -6.55
C ALA A 431 21.48 15.04 -5.90
N ALA A 432 21.35 15.63 -4.71
CA ALA A 432 22.45 16.25 -3.98
C ALA A 432 23.58 15.27 -3.67
N SER A 433 23.28 14.04 -3.25
CA SER A 433 24.31 13.02 -3.02
C SER A 433 25.02 12.61 -4.32
N ALA A 434 24.28 12.50 -5.42
CA ALA A 434 24.83 12.24 -6.75
C ALA A 434 25.73 13.38 -7.25
N TYR A 435 25.31 14.63 -7.02
CA TYR A 435 26.03 15.84 -7.39
C TYR A 435 27.36 15.95 -6.64
N LEU A 436 27.35 15.72 -5.32
CA LEU A 436 28.52 15.83 -4.46
C LEU A 436 29.52 14.69 -4.68
N GLY A 437 29.05 13.44 -4.77
CA GLY A 437 29.90 12.26 -4.93
C GLY A 437 30.40 12.03 -6.36
N LYS A 438 29.75 12.67 -7.36
CA LYS A 438 29.95 12.41 -8.79
C LYS A 438 29.96 10.92 -9.15
N GLU A 439 29.22 10.10 -8.39
CA GLU A 439 29.23 8.66 -8.58
C GLU A 439 28.49 8.30 -9.90
N PRO A 440 29.12 7.56 -10.83
CA PRO A 440 28.53 7.30 -12.14
C PRO A 440 27.16 6.61 -12.11
N VAL A 441 26.90 5.77 -11.09
CA VAL A 441 25.62 5.05 -10.95
C VAL A 441 24.50 6.01 -10.56
N LEU A 442 24.75 6.90 -9.60
CA LEU A 442 23.78 7.88 -9.14
C LEU A 442 23.52 8.93 -10.22
N LEU A 443 24.59 9.48 -10.84
CA LEU A 443 24.47 10.46 -11.93
C LEU A 443 23.72 9.90 -13.14
N GLY A 444 24.04 8.67 -13.56
CA GLY A 444 23.39 8.04 -14.70
C GLY A 444 21.92 7.75 -14.45
N SER A 445 21.57 7.33 -13.23
CA SER A 445 20.19 7.05 -12.85
C SER A 445 19.36 8.33 -12.76
N LEU A 446 19.93 9.41 -12.17
CA LEU A 446 19.30 10.72 -12.12
C LEU A 446 18.99 11.22 -13.53
N LYS A 447 19.96 11.13 -14.45
CA LYS A 447 19.75 11.59 -15.84
C LYS A 447 18.67 10.78 -16.55
N ALA A 448 18.62 9.47 -16.35
CA ALA A 448 17.58 8.63 -16.93
C ALA A 448 16.18 8.98 -16.42
N GLN A 449 16.05 9.31 -15.13
CA GLN A 449 14.81 9.79 -14.53
C GLN A 449 14.38 11.13 -15.11
N ASP A 450 15.28 12.09 -15.25
CA ASP A 450 14.99 13.40 -15.87
C ASP A 450 14.43 13.25 -17.29
N TYR A 451 15.06 12.43 -18.12
CA TYR A 451 14.58 12.17 -19.49
C TYR A 451 13.26 11.41 -19.51
N ALA A 452 13.06 10.44 -18.62
CA ALA A 452 11.78 9.74 -18.52
C ALA A 452 10.64 10.70 -18.15
N LYS A 453 10.87 11.62 -17.20
CA LYS A 453 9.92 12.67 -16.83
C LYS A 453 9.65 13.61 -18.00
N ALA A 454 10.69 14.05 -18.71
CA ALA A 454 10.52 14.89 -19.89
C ALA A 454 9.64 14.22 -20.96
N VAL A 455 9.85 12.92 -21.21
CA VAL A 455 9.00 12.13 -22.13
C VAL A 455 7.56 12.08 -21.61
N ILE A 456 7.33 11.83 -20.32
CA ILE A 456 5.98 11.81 -19.73
C ILE A 456 5.31 13.18 -19.86
N ILE A 457 6.02 14.29 -19.61
CA ILE A 457 5.49 15.65 -19.76
C ILE A 457 5.10 15.91 -21.22
N VAL A 458 5.95 15.55 -22.18
CA VAL A 458 5.64 15.68 -23.61
C VAL A 458 4.42 14.85 -24.00
N LEU A 459 4.35 13.59 -23.55
CA LEU A 459 3.19 12.73 -23.80
C LEU A 459 1.91 13.28 -23.15
N ALA A 460 2.00 13.88 -21.96
CA ALA A 460 0.87 14.51 -21.28
C ALA A 460 0.37 15.73 -22.07
N VAL A 461 1.27 16.60 -22.53
CA VAL A 461 0.91 17.76 -23.36
C VAL A 461 0.27 17.33 -24.68
N ILE A 462 0.86 16.34 -25.37
CA ILE A 462 0.29 15.76 -26.59
C ILE A 462 -1.09 15.17 -26.29
N GLY A 463 -1.24 14.46 -25.18
CA GLY A 463 -2.51 13.86 -24.77
C GLY A 463 -3.60 14.89 -24.52
N VAL A 464 -3.28 15.99 -23.84
CA VAL A 464 -4.21 17.10 -23.60
C VAL A 464 -4.66 17.74 -24.93
N ILE A 465 -3.75 17.91 -25.89
CA ILE A 465 -4.08 18.46 -27.21
C ILE A 465 -4.95 17.48 -28.00
N LEU A 466 -4.55 16.21 -28.09
CA LEU A 466 -5.27 15.19 -28.86
C LEU A 466 -6.66 14.90 -28.28
N ALA A 467 -6.84 15.03 -26.96
CA ALA A 467 -8.13 14.87 -26.29
C ALA A 467 -9.20 15.87 -26.76
N GLN A 468 -8.79 17.01 -27.35
CA GLN A 468 -9.73 17.99 -27.93
C GLN A 468 -10.21 17.62 -29.34
N PHE A 469 -9.59 16.62 -29.96
CA PHE A 469 -9.96 16.12 -31.29
C PHE A 469 -10.63 14.75 -31.19
N ASP A 470 -11.41 14.39 -32.20
CA ASP A 470 -12.14 13.12 -32.24
C ASP A 470 -11.19 11.89 -32.16
N PHE A 471 -9.90 12.06 -32.46
CA PHE A 471 -8.85 11.04 -32.32
C PHE A 471 -8.32 10.85 -30.88
N GLY A 472 -8.72 11.68 -29.93
CA GLY A 472 -8.25 11.64 -28.55
C GLY A 472 -8.54 10.31 -27.84
N HIS A 473 -9.64 9.64 -28.21
CA HIS A 473 -10.01 8.36 -27.62
C HIS A 473 -8.97 7.25 -27.87
N TYR A 474 -8.28 7.25 -29.03
CA TYR A 474 -7.20 6.29 -29.31
C TYR A 474 -5.98 6.52 -28.42
N PHE A 475 -5.64 7.78 -28.17
CA PHE A 475 -4.50 8.14 -27.32
C PHE A 475 -4.79 7.79 -25.85
N VAL A 476 -5.98 8.14 -25.35
CA VAL A 476 -6.37 7.81 -23.97
C VAL A 476 -6.38 6.29 -23.75
N LYS A 477 -6.84 5.51 -24.73
CA LYS A 477 -6.85 4.05 -24.67
C LYS A 477 -5.45 3.43 -24.53
N LEU A 478 -4.39 4.10 -24.98
CA LEU A 478 -3.01 3.64 -24.75
C LEU A 478 -2.59 3.71 -23.27
N PHE A 479 -3.24 4.55 -22.47
CA PHE A 479 -2.95 4.70 -21.04
C PHE A 479 -4.04 4.12 -20.14
N GLU A 480 -5.10 3.58 -20.73
CA GLU A 480 -6.17 2.90 -20.01
C GLU A 480 -5.69 1.53 -19.51
N VAL A 481 -5.26 1.48 -18.25
CA VAL A 481 -4.95 0.22 -17.57
C VAL A 481 -6.25 -0.34 -17.00
N ALA A 482 -6.91 -1.22 -17.76
CA ALA A 482 -8.07 -1.95 -17.26
C ALA A 482 -7.67 -2.82 -16.05
N ASN A 483 -8.39 -2.65 -14.93
CA ASN A 483 -8.14 -3.34 -13.67
C ASN A 483 -8.77 -4.74 -13.57
#